data_AF-A0A2M8Q6B0-F1
#
_entry.id   AF-A0A2M8Q6B0-F1
#
_cell.length_a   1.000
_cell.length_b   1.000
_cell.length_c   1.000
_cell.angle_alpha   90.00
_cell.angle_beta   90.00
_cell.angle_gamma   90.00
#
_symmetry.space_group_name_H-M   'P 1'
#
loop_
_entity.id
_entity.type
_entity.pdbx_description
1 polymer ?
#
loop_
_entity_poly.entity_id
_entity_poly.type
_entity_poly.pdbx_seq_one_letter_code
_entity_poly.pdbx_strand_id
1 'polypeptide(L)'
;ADAARNRFVARFLALPERVRRRLALEHDDRRFSLEDALWIHRRTGIPVVLDALHLRCFNPEGRTLGEALAAALATWPPNQRPKIHFSSPRTALRVVRSAEGERLQPP
;
A
#
# COMPACT_ATOMS: atom_id res chain seq x y z
N ALA A 1 -9.67 12.14 -3.77
CA ALA A 1 -8.42 11.41 -4.06
C ALA A 1 -7.60 12.07 -5.18
N ASP A 2 -8.22 12.58 -6.24
CA ASP A 2 -7.57 13.01 -7.49
C ASP A 2 -6.45 14.05 -7.33
N ALA A 3 -6.71 15.16 -6.62
CA ALA A 3 -5.70 16.19 -6.41
C ALA A 3 -4.47 15.65 -5.65
N ALA A 4 -4.65 14.71 -4.71
CA ALA A 4 -3.54 14.10 -3.99
C ALA A 4 -2.72 13.16 -4.88
N ARG A 5 -3.38 12.30 -5.68
CA ARG A 5 -2.73 11.39 -6.63
C ARG A 5 -1.95 12.16 -7.70
N ASN A 6 -2.53 13.23 -8.25
CA ASN A 6 -1.86 14.10 -9.22
C ASN A 6 -0.60 14.75 -8.63
N ARG A 7 -0.68 15.27 -7.39
CA ARG A 7 0.49 15.82 -6.69
C ARG A 7 1.57 14.76 -6.46
N PHE A 8 1.19 13.54 -6.08
CA PHE A 8 2.14 12.44 -5.93
C PHE A 8 2.89 12.20 -7.24
N VAL A 9 2.18 12.04 -8.36
CA VAL A 9 2.78 11.81 -9.69
C VAL A 9 3.78 12.91 -10.04
N ALA A 10 3.36 14.18 -9.93
CA ALA A 10 4.22 15.32 -10.23
C ALA A 10 5.49 15.34 -9.37
N ARG A 11 5.37 15.08 -8.06
CA ARG A 11 6.51 15.08 -7.15
C ARG A 11 7.42 13.87 -7.35
N PHE A 12 6.85 12.69 -7.57
CA PHE A 12 7.62 11.48 -7.85
C PHE A 12 8.46 11.66 -9.12
N LEU A 13 7.87 12.14 -10.21
CA LEU A 13 8.58 12.35 -11.48
C LEU A 13 9.69 13.42 -11.38
N ALA A 14 9.55 14.39 -10.48
CA ALA A 14 10.57 15.39 -10.20
C ALA A 14 11.74 14.87 -9.32
N LEU A 15 11.63 13.67 -8.73
CA LEU A 15 12.71 13.11 -7.93
C LEU A 15 13.92 12.74 -8.80
N PRO A 16 15.16 12.90 -8.27
CA PRO A 16 16.35 12.38 -8.92
C PRO A 16 16.20 10.90 -9.23
N GLU A 17 16.69 10.48 -10.40
CA GLU A 17 16.55 9.11 -10.89
C GLU A 17 17.04 8.06 -9.88
N ARG A 18 18.15 8.33 -9.18
CA ARG A 18 18.71 7.46 -8.13
C ARG A 18 17.74 7.18 -6.97
N VAL A 19 16.80 8.09 -6.72
CA VAL A 19 15.75 7.92 -5.70
C VAL A 19 14.60 7.14 -6.31
N ARG A 20 14.11 7.53 -7.49
CA ARG A 20 12.98 6.86 -8.17
C ARG A 20 13.22 5.36 -8.34
N ARG A 21 14.43 4.95 -8.73
CA ARG A 21 14.79 3.53 -8.93
C ARG A 21 14.79 2.68 -7.65
N ARG A 22 14.59 3.27 -6.47
CA ARG A 22 14.56 2.57 -5.18
C ARG A 22 13.20 2.62 -4.47
N LEU A 23 12.25 3.40 -4.99
CA LEU A 23 10.95 3.55 -4.37
C LEU A 23 9.97 2.52 -4.92
N ALA A 24 9.11 2.02 -4.04
CA ALA A 24 7.90 1.28 -4.36
C ALA A 24 6.73 1.92 -3.58
N LEU A 25 5.52 1.77 -4.09
CA LEU A 25 4.30 2.35 -3.51
C LEU A 25 3.44 1.24 -2.90
N GLU A 26 2.89 1.48 -1.72
CA GLU A 26 1.94 0.59 -1.06
C GLU A 26 0.60 1.32 -0.92
N HIS A 27 -0.51 0.60 -1.15
CA HIS A 27 -1.86 1.11 -0.87
C HIS A 27 -2.17 0.98 0.64
N ASP A 28 -3.14 1.75 1.15
CA ASP A 28 -3.45 1.78 2.58
C ASP A 28 -4.83 1.17 2.90
N ASP A 29 -5.15 1.11 4.20
CA ASP A 29 -6.35 0.48 4.74
C ASP A 29 -7.58 1.41 4.79
N ARG A 30 -7.52 2.65 4.28
CA ARG A 30 -8.54 3.69 4.58
C ARG A 30 -8.82 4.72 3.49
N ARG A 31 -7.83 5.15 2.72
CA ARG A 31 -7.88 6.36 1.88
C ARG A 31 -7.42 6.11 0.46
N PHE A 32 -6.40 5.29 0.26
CA PHE A 32 -5.86 5.01 -1.07
C PHE A 32 -5.95 3.51 -1.36
N SER A 33 -6.86 3.16 -2.28
CA SER A 33 -7.11 1.77 -2.66
C SER A 33 -5.96 1.20 -3.50
N LEU A 34 -5.98 -0.11 -3.75
CA LEU A 34 -5.07 -0.70 -4.71
C LEU A 34 -5.23 -0.06 -6.10
N GLU A 35 -6.44 0.29 -6.52
CA GLU A 35 -6.65 0.95 -7.82
C GLU A 35 -6.06 2.36 -7.86
N ASP A 36 -6.06 3.09 -6.74
CA ASP A 36 -5.34 4.36 -6.61
C ASP A 36 -3.83 4.18 -6.85
N ALA A 37 -3.23 3.16 -6.24
CA ALA A 37 -1.82 2.84 -6.42
C ALA A 37 -1.51 2.39 -7.86
N LEU A 38 -2.36 1.55 -8.46
CA LEU A 38 -2.23 1.13 -9.87
C LEU A 38 -2.41 2.31 -10.84
N TRP A 39 -3.31 3.25 -10.53
CA TRP A 39 -3.47 4.48 -11.31
C TRP A 39 -2.20 5.33 -11.30
N ILE A 40 -1.50 5.40 -10.17
CA ILE A 40 -0.21 6.08 -10.04
C ILE A 40 0.88 5.31 -10.81
N HIS A 41 0.93 3.99 -10.66
CA HIS A 41 1.88 3.13 -11.39
C HIS A 41 1.79 3.36 -12.90
N ARG A 42 0.57 3.34 -13.49
CA ARG A 42 0.35 3.56 -14.93
C ARG A 42 0.93 4.88 -15.46
N ARG A 43 1.18 5.87 -14.60
CA ARG A 43 1.72 7.20 -14.96
C ARG A 43 3.19 7.39 -14.63
N THR A 44 3.76 6.53 -13.80
CA THR A 44 5.08 6.75 -13.20
C THR A 44 6.03 5.57 -13.33
N GLY A 45 5.49 4.37 -13.58
CA GLY A 45 6.24 3.12 -13.54
C GLY A 45 6.66 2.69 -12.14
N ILE A 46 6.22 3.35 -11.06
CA ILE A 46 6.60 2.96 -9.69
C ILE A 46 6.05 1.56 -9.36
N PRO A 47 6.86 0.60 -8.90
CA PRO A 47 6.36 -0.70 -8.49
C PRO A 47 5.36 -0.59 -7.33
N VAL A 48 4.35 -1.46 -7.30
CA VAL A 48 3.33 -1.51 -6.27
C VAL A 48 3.54 -2.72 -5.37
N VAL A 49 3.65 -2.49 -4.07
CA VAL A 49 3.65 -3.51 -3.02
C VAL A 49 2.19 -3.76 -2.65
N LEU A 50 1.74 -5.00 -2.82
CA LEU A 50 0.47 -5.42 -2.27
C LEU A 50 0.62 -5.67 -0.77
N ASP A 51 -0.14 -4.97 0.07
CA ASP A 51 -0.46 -5.40 1.43
C ASP A 51 -1.81 -6.15 1.47
N ALA A 52 -1.77 -7.41 1.88
CA ALA A 52 -2.92 -8.29 1.91
C ALA A 52 -3.96 -7.91 2.97
N LEU A 53 -3.56 -7.31 4.09
CA LEU A 53 -4.47 -6.85 5.14
C LEU A 53 -5.10 -5.53 4.78
N HIS A 54 -4.33 -4.57 4.24
CA HIS A 54 -4.88 -3.31 3.74
C HIS A 54 -5.93 -3.56 2.64
N LEU A 55 -5.67 -4.51 1.73
CA LEU A 55 -6.67 -4.91 0.73
C LEU A 55 -7.95 -5.45 1.40
N ARG A 56 -7.83 -6.27 2.46
CA ARG A 56 -9.02 -6.75 3.18
C ARG A 56 -9.78 -5.62 3.87
N CYS A 57 -9.08 -4.60 4.37
CA CYS A 57 -9.68 -3.46 5.05
C CYS A 57 -10.31 -2.45 4.08
N PHE A 58 -9.69 -2.21 2.93
CA PHE A 58 -10.12 -1.22 1.95
C PHE A 58 -9.91 -1.70 0.51
N ASN A 59 -11.01 -2.20 -0.08
CA ASN A 59 -11.08 -2.71 -1.44
C ASN A 59 -12.42 -2.33 -2.08
N PRO A 60 -12.62 -1.04 -2.37
CA PRO A 60 -13.88 -0.56 -2.96
C PRO A 60 -14.14 -1.16 -4.35
N GLU A 61 -13.10 -1.63 -5.05
CA GLU A 61 -13.20 -2.30 -6.34
C GLU A 61 -13.58 -3.79 -6.24
N GLY A 62 -13.64 -4.35 -5.03
CA GLY A 62 -14.08 -5.73 -4.80
C GLY A 62 -13.18 -6.80 -5.42
N ARG A 63 -11.89 -6.51 -5.66
CA ARG A 63 -10.95 -7.48 -6.23
C ARG A 63 -10.76 -8.68 -5.30
N THR A 64 -10.66 -9.87 -5.87
CA THR A 64 -10.15 -11.03 -5.14
C THR A 64 -8.66 -10.85 -4.83
N LEU A 65 -8.15 -11.58 -3.82
CA LEU A 65 -6.71 -11.55 -3.51
C LEU A 65 -5.85 -11.99 -4.71
N GLY A 66 -6.33 -12.96 -5.50
CA GLY A 66 -5.63 -13.44 -6.69
C GLY A 66 -5.49 -12.36 -7.77
N GLU A 67 -6.58 -11.64 -8.07
CA GLU A 67 -6.57 -10.54 -9.04
C GLU A 67 -5.71 -9.37 -8.57
N ALA A 68 -5.81 -9.03 -7.28
CA ALA A 68 -4.99 -7.99 -6.67
C ALA A 68 -3.49 -8.34 -6.70
N LEU A 69 -3.14 -9.58 -6.37
CA LEU A 69 -1.79 -10.09 -6.44
C LEU A 69 -1.25 -10.05 -7.88
N ALA A 70 -2.00 -10.59 -8.85
CA ALA A 70 -1.58 -10.56 -10.25
C ALA A 70 -1.33 -9.13 -10.74
N ALA A 71 -2.23 -8.20 -10.43
CA ALA A 71 -2.09 -6.80 -10.81
C ALA A 71 -0.87 -6.12 -10.18
N ALA A 72 -0.62 -6.36 -8.89
CA ALA A 72 0.53 -5.78 -8.18
C ALA A 72 1.85 -6.37 -8.71
N LEU A 73 1.94 -7.69 -8.89
CA LEU A 73 3.16 -8.34 -9.41
C LEU A 73 3.53 -7.85 -10.81
N ALA A 74 2.53 -7.60 -11.67
CA ALA A 74 2.74 -7.06 -13.02
C ALA A 74 3.35 -5.64 -13.05
N THR A 75 3.36 -4.93 -11.92
CA THR A 75 3.98 -3.59 -11.83
C THR A 75 5.50 -3.61 -11.66
N TRP A 76 6.09 -4.77 -11.35
CA TRP A 76 7.51 -4.90 -11.07
C TRP A 76 8.31 -5.19 -12.35
N PRO A 77 9.48 -4.55 -12.54
CA PRO A 77 10.35 -4.85 -13.66
C PRO A 77 10.79 -6.33 -13.67
N PRO A 78 10.97 -6.96 -14.85
CA PRO A 78 11.31 -8.38 -14.95
C PRO A 78 12.61 -8.80 -14.23
N ASN A 79 13.54 -7.85 -14.04
CA ASN A 79 14.81 -8.08 -13.36
C ASN A 79 14.77 -7.77 -11.86
N GLN A 80 13.58 -7.54 -11.29
CA GLN A 80 13.39 -7.28 -9.87
C GLN A 80 12.43 -8.30 -9.26
N ARG A 81 12.75 -8.77 -8.04
CA ARG A 81 11.86 -9.65 -7.31
C ARG A 81 10.76 -8.82 -6.64
N PRO A 82 9.47 -9.08 -6.90
CA PRO A 82 8.38 -8.36 -6.25
C PRO A 82 8.37 -8.54 -4.74
N LYS A 83 7.93 -7.49 -4.03
CA LYS A 83 7.67 -7.51 -2.59
C LYS A 83 6.17 -7.47 -2.34
N ILE A 84 5.73 -8.26 -1.35
CA ILE A 84 4.38 -8.20 -0.78
C ILE A 84 4.49 -7.99 0.73
N HIS A 85 3.47 -7.39 1.32
CA HIS A 85 3.25 -7.38 2.76
C HIS A 85 2.10 -8.31 3.10
N PHE A 86 2.33 -9.19 4.07
CA PHE A 86 1.34 -10.14 4.52
C PHE A 86 1.23 -10.05 6.04
N SER A 87 0.05 -9.67 6.51
CA SER A 87 -0.27 -9.55 7.93
C SER A 87 -1.70 -10.01 8.17
N SER A 88 -2.04 -10.27 9.43
CA SER A 88 -3.38 -10.61 9.88
C SER A 88 -3.85 -9.64 10.95
N PRO A 89 -5.17 -9.39 11.07
CA PRO A 89 -5.67 -8.58 12.16
C PRO A 89 -5.34 -9.27 13.47
N ARG A 90 -4.93 -8.49 14.47
CA ARG A 90 -4.83 -9.00 15.83
C ARG A 90 -6.23 -9.34 16.32
N THR A 91 -6.35 -10.44 17.06
CA THR A 91 -7.63 -10.87 17.68
C THR A 91 -7.58 -10.80 19.21
N ALA A 92 -6.40 -10.61 19.79
CA ALA A 92 -6.20 -10.52 21.24
C ALA A 92 -6.27 -9.06 21.74
N LEU A 93 -6.79 -8.87 22.96
CA LEU A 93 -6.66 -7.63 23.72
C LEU A 93 -5.19 -7.28 23.91
N ARG A 94 -4.85 -5.99 23.89
CA ARG A 94 -3.51 -5.52 24.27
C ARG A 94 -3.56 -4.65 25.51
N VAL A 95 -2.57 -4.80 26.38
CA VAL A 95 -2.33 -3.85 27.47
C VAL A 95 -1.57 -2.65 26.89
N VAL A 96 -2.15 -1.47 27.04
CA VAL A 96 -1.50 -0.19 26.72
C VAL A 96 -1.09 0.45 28.03
N ARG A 97 0.17 0.84 28.12
CA ARG A 97 0.73 1.56 29.28
C ARG A 97 0.83 3.04 28.93
N SER A 98 0.26 3.89 29.77
CA SER A 98 0.41 5.35 29.69
C SER A 98 0.76 5.93 31.05
N ALA A 99 0.98 7.25 31.12
CA ALA A 99 1.17 7.95 32.39
C ALA A 99 -0.03 7.81 33.34
N GLU A 100 -1.23 7.50 32.81
CA GLU A 100 -2.46 7.27 33.58
C GLU A 100 -2.65 5.81 34.04
N GLY A 101 -1.72 4.89 33.72
CA GLY A 101 -1.76 3.48 34.15
C GLY A 101 -1.85 2.46 33.00
N GLU A 102 -2.32 1.25 33.32
CA GLU A 102 -2.52 0.18 32.34
C GLU A 102 -3.98 0.11 31.89
N ARG A 103 -4.22 0.13 30.58
CA ARG A 103 -5.55 -0.02 29.99
C ARG A 103 -5.59 -1.17 28.97
N LEU A 104 -6.62 -2.00 29.05
CA LEU A 104 -6.94 -2.97 28.00
C LEU A 104 -7.52 -2.25 26.78
N GLN A 105 -6.86 -2.41 25.64
CA GLN A 105 -7.36 -1.97 24.35
C GLN A 105 -7.88 -3.18 23.57
N PRO A 106 -9.16 -3.17 23.13
CA PRO A 106 -9.68 -4.17 22.22
C PRO A 106 -8.95 -4.15 20.87
N PRO A 107 -8.95 -5.26 20.11
CA PRO A 107 -8.26 -5.36 18.83
C PRO A 107 -8.63 -4.24 17.85
#